data_AF-A0A3M2HDX4-F1
#
_entry.id   AF-A0A3M2HDX4-F1
#
_cell.length_a   1.000
_cell.length_b   1.000
_cell.length_c   1.000
_cell.angle_alpha   90.00
_cell.angle_beta   90.00
_cell.angle_gamma   90.00
#
_symmetry.space_group_name_H-M   'P 1'
#
loop_
_entity.id
_entity.type
_entity.pdbx_description
1 polymer ?
#
loop_
_entity_poly.entity_id
_entity_poly.type
_entity_poly.pdbx_seq_one_letter_code
_entity_poly.pdbx_strand_id
1 'polypeptide(L)'
;MSGLTRQDLNILEHYAKETKNRELYWNYLAHLPGNDGYGLLALGVVRNDNMPGKVANAYAQQHGGRTLTEREWEAFGQQLIQEDYKRRQIQFEKNDNPQSALNLPVWDVQRAHDITFDLYRLDPNAWTPRQLLEAARRQDGERAAERIWSNMLDNSALGLHRANSTLSDIRRYLPWGEGTRYLGHLGLASALAANARDDVDPDTIGANNFYYRYDARDDTWSVVSNNGAGAAPLFQEVSDAKQLEALNDIRQLRLERQQKSSQFHADDPHRQLLPSPKTLAQGEPPPDAQPPDARQATQQAESAPAHPPLPPGFAPALWHGPDIRQPDHPGHDAYTHTLKAVRRMEAEQGIAPGPHTEWLAARLAAEAAERRQGITRVEMDKDGRIHAIERHYAEDEGRRFGLPAAEATSIPVETSGARWLAAKSAHYVSTQPPAERTETHEFSLRMLPPDDRAMFSALRGQTPAHVGDAVVAQALLEAKRSGIHDAERVAGVTMLGDQLHVIGTTPGQRIWLNVTAEAPPLQESIQQTLQANQQREEQLAAQNQQQVQQQTQARALSLG
;
A
#
# COMPACT_ATOMS: atom_id res chain seq x y z
N MET A 1 6.29 26.89 19.55
CA MET A 1 5.42 26.22 20.53
C MET A 1 4.86 24.98 19.86
N SER A 2 4.76 23.85 20.56
CA SER A 2 4.18 22.65 19.97
C SER A 2 2.66 22.69 20.21
N GLY A 3 1.85 22.62 19.13
CA GLY A 3 0.40 22.39 19.19
C GLY A 3 -0.42 23.47 18.53
N LEU A 4 -1.75 23.33 18.55
CA LEU A 4 -2.64 24.36 18.04
C LEU A 4 -2.53 25.63 18.88
N THR A 5 -2.72 26.77 18.22
CA THR A 5 -2.94 28.06 18.83
C THR A 5 -4.43 28.43 18.80
N ARG A 6 -4.80 29.50 19.50
CA ARG A 6 -6.16 30.06 19.41
C ARG A 6 -6.49 30.52 17.98
N GLN A 7 -5.51 31.07 17.26
CA GLN A 7 -5.68 31.50 15.88
C GLN A 7 -5.96 30.29 14.97
N ASP A 8 -5.24 29.19 15.18
CA ASP A 8 -5.44 27.96 14.41
C ASP A 8 -6.86 27.40 14.61
N LEU A 9 -7.38 27.42 15.84
CA LEU A 9 -8.77 27.04 16.12
C LEU A 9 -9.78 27.95 15.42
N ASN A 10 -9.55 29.25 15.32
CA ASN A 10 -10.46 30.16 14.62
C ASN A 10 -10.50 29.85 13.10
N ILE A 11 -9.33 29.58 12.50
CA ILE A 11 -9.24 29.18 11.08
C ILE A 11 -9.97 27.85 10.85
N LEU A 12 -9.73 26.86 11.72
CA LEU A 12 -10.41 25.56 11.65
C LEU A 12 -11.91 25.67 11.87
N GLU A 13 -12.37 26.57 12.75
CA GLU A 13 -13.79 26.83 13.00
C GLU A 13 -14.47 27.36 11.75
N HIS A 14 -13.85 28.34 11.08
CA HIS A 14 -14.36 28.91 9.85
C HIS A 14 -14.52 27.85 8.76
N TYR A 15 -13.52 26.98 8.57
CA TYR A 15 -13.63 25.88 7.61
C TYR A 15 -14.66 24.82 8.01
N ALA A 16 -14.77 24.48 9.30
CA ALA A 16 -15.70 23.45 9.77
C ALA A 16 -17.16 23.90 9.78
N LYS A 17 -17.44 25.13 10.27
CA LYS A 17 -18.79 25.60 10.58
C LYS A 17 -19.34 26.58 9.55
N GLU A 18 -18.54 27.54 9.12
CA GLU A 18 -19.02 28.65 8.28
C GLU A 18 -19.05 28.26 6.81
N THR A 19 -17.92 27.80 6.27
CA THR A 19 -17.79 27.45 4.84
C THR A 19 -18.05 25.97 4.56
N LYS A 20 -17.99 25.13 5.60
CA LYS A 20 -18.06 23.66 5.50
C LYS A 20 -17.09 23.14 4.44
N ASN A 21 -15.86 23.64 4.48
CA ASN A 21 -14.83 23.36 3.50
C ASN A 21 -13.86 22.29 4.03
N ARG A 22 -14.19 21.03 3.75
CA ARG A 22 -13.39 19.88 4.20
C ARG A 22 -11.98 19.86 3.62
N GLU A 23 -11.81 20.28 2.37
CA GLU A 23 -10.50 20.29 1.73
C GLU A 23 -9.56 21.27 2.44
N LEU A 24 -9.99 22.52 2.64
CA LEU A 24 -9.17 23.52 3.32
C LEU A 24 -8.99 23.23 4.81
N TYR A 25 -9.99 22.63 5.47
CA TYR A 25 -9.88 22.17 6.86
C TYR A 25 -8.70 21.19 7.03
N TRP A 26 -8.69 20.11 6.24
CA TRP A 26 -7.64 19.09 6.33
C TRP A 26 -6.30 19.59 5.78
N ASN A 27 -6.32 20.42 4.73
CA ASN A 27 -5.13 21.07 4.19
C ASN A 27 -4.43 21.92 5.26
N TYR A 28 -5.18 22.73 6.00
CA TYR A 28 -4.63 23.56 7.06
C TYR A 28 -3.96 22.72 8.15
N LEU A 29 -4.64 21.68 8.67
CA LEU A 29 -4.07 20.76 9.65
C LEU A 29 -2.78 20.09 9.17
N ALA A 30 -2.74 19.66 7.90
CA ALA A 30 -1.60 18.97 7.31
C ALA A 30 -0.35 19.86 7.18
N HIS A 31 -0.51 21.18 7.14
CA HIS A 31 0.62 22.12 7.10
C HIS A 31 1.19 22.46 8.48
N LEU A 32 0.43 22.26 9.55
CA LEU A 32 0.86 22.70 10.88
C LEU A 32 2.08 21.89 11.36
N PRO A 33 3.11 22.55 11.91
CA PRO A 33 4.32 21.87 12.36
C PRO A 33 4.02 20.93 13.53
N GLY A 34 4.53 19.70 13.46
CA GLY A 34 4.30 18.68 14.48
C GLY A 34 2.98 17.92 14.33
N ASN A 35 2.28 18.05 13.20
CA ASN A 35 1.15 17.18 12.89
C ASN A 35 1.59 15.72 12.70
N ASP A 36 0.70 14.78 13.02
CA ASP A 36 0.91 13.33 12.98
C ASP A 36 0.59 12.67 11.62
N GLY A 37 0.24 13.46 10.61
CA GLY A 37 -0.16 12.98 9.28
C GLY A 37 -1.65 12.66 9.13
N TYR A 38 -2.48 12.78 10.17
CA TYR A 38 -3.92 12.53 10.07
C TYR A 38 -4.62 13.45 9.05
N GLY A 39 -4.35 14.77 9.11
CA GLY A 39 -4.92 15.72 8.16
C GLY A 39 -4.55 15.40 6.70
N LEU A 40 -3.32 14.94 6.47
CA LEU A 40 -2.85 14.58 5.14
C LEU A 40 -3.52 13.29 4.62
N LEU A 41 -3.75 12.30 5.49
CA LEU A 41 -4.50 11.10 5.15
C LEU A 41 -5.96 11.43 4.80
N ALA A 42 -6.60 12.28 5.61
CA ALA A 42 -7.99 12.71 5.38
C ALA A 42 -8.15 13.52 4.08
N LEU A 43 -7.14 14.29 3.69
CA LEU A 43 -7.14 15.02 2.42
C LEU A 43 -7.21 14.07 1.21
N GLY A 44 -6.51 12.94 1.26
CA GLY A 44 -6.57 11.89 0.24
C GLY A 44 -7.96 11.24 0.13
N VAL A 45 -8.68 11.12 1.25
CA VAL A 45 -10.09 10.66 1.27
C VAL A 45 -11.00 11.70 0.61
N VAL A 46 -10.78 12.98 0.91
CA VAL A 46 -11.61 14.09 0.41
C VAL A 46 -11.56 14.21 -1.12
N ARG A 47 -10.35 14.08 -1.68
CA ARG A 47 -10.07 14.21 -3.12
C ARG A 47 -10.17 12.90 -3.89
N ASN A 48 -10.17 11.78 -3.17
CA ASN A 48 -10.10 10.45 -3.76
C ASN A 48 -8.90 10.28 -4.70
N ASP A 49 -7.80 11.01 -4.46
CA ASP A 49 -6.65 11.13 -5.36
C ASP A 49 -5.44 10.31 -4.88
N ASN A 50 -5.58 9.60 -3.75
CA ASN A 50 -4.60 8.62 -3.33
C ASN A 50 -5.18 7.26 -2.94
N MET A 51 -4.32 6.23 -2.91
CA MET A 51 -4.73 4.85 -2.75
C MET A 51 -5.32 4.59 -1.35
N PRO A 52 -4.72 5.08 -0.24
CA PRO A 52 -5.34 4.96 1.07
C PRO A 52 -6.71 5.63 1.15
N GLY A 53 -6.87 6.80 0.51
CA GLY A 53 -8.12 7.53 0.41
C GLY A 53 -9.18 6.76 -0.37
N LYS A 54 -8.82 6.27 -1.57
CA LYS A 54 -9.68 5.43 -2.42
C LYS A 54 -10.11 4.14 -1.70
N VAL A 55 -9.20 3.50 -0.97
CA VAL A 55 -9.51 2.31 -0.16
C VAL A 55 -10.51 2.65 0.94
N ALA A 56 -10.32 3.77 1.65
CA ALA A 56 -11.24 4.19 2.70
C ALA A 56 -12.64 4.51 2.16
N ASN A 57 -12.74 5.23 1.04
CA ASN A 57 -14.00 5.52 0.36
C ASN A 57 -14.70 4.24 -0.11
N ALA A 58 -13.97 3.34 -0.78
CA ALA A 58 -14.51 2.05 -1.23
C ALA A 58 -14.96 1.18 -0.05
N TYR A 59 -14.19 1.14 1.03
CA TYR A 59 -14.54 0.40 2.24
C TYR A 59 -15.83 0.96 2.86
N ALA A 60 -15.92 2.28 3.03
CA ALA A 60 -17.09 2.92 3.62
C ALA A 60 -18.36 2.69 2.78
N GLN A 61 -18.24 2.76 1.44
CA GLN A 61 -19.32 2.47 0.51
C GLN A 61 -19.85 1.03 0.63
N GLN A 62 -18.95 0.05 0.81
CA GLN A 62 -19.32 -1.37 0.91
C GLN A 62 -19.87 -1.75 2.29
N HIS A 63 -19.40 -1.09 3.35
CA HIS A 63 -19.67 -1.50 4.74
C HIS A 63 -20.66 -0.59 5.46
N GLY A 64 -21.03 0.55 4.88
CA GLY A 64 -21.96 1.50 5.50
C GLY A 64 -23.40 0.99 5.64
N GLY A 65 -23.74 -0.18 5.09
CA GLY A 65 -25.08 -0.77 5.14
C GLY A 65 -26.08 -0.16 4.14
N ARG A 66 -25.73 0.96 3.50
CA ARG A 66 -26.44 1.52 2.35
C ARG A 66 -25.48 2.28 1.44
N THR A 67 -25.85 2.38 0.17
CA THR A 67 -25.10 3.14 -0.83
C THR A 67 -25.44 4.63 -0.71
N LEU A 68 -24.44 5.48 -0.47
CA LEU A 68 -24.58 6.94 -0.52
C LEU A 68 -24.24 7.48 -1.91
N THR A 69 -24.87 8.60 -2.28
CA THR A 69 -24.42 9.44 -3.40
C THR A 69 -23.19 10.28 -3.02
N GLU A 70 -22.48 10.84 -4.00
CA GLU A 70 -21.34 11.72 -3.74
C GLU A 70 -21.74 12.97 -2.93
N ARG A 71 -22.98 13.45 -3.11
CA ARG A 71 -23.54 14.56 -2.34
C ARG A 71 -23.89 14.19 -0.90
N GLU A 72 -24.38 12.97 -0.67
CA GLU A 72 -24.56 12.47 0.69
C GLU A 72 -23.20 12.27 1.40
N TRP A 73 -22.18 11.78 0.69
CA TRP A 73 -20.81 11.71 1.21
C TRP A 73 -20.21 13.09 1.50
N GLU A 74 -20.50 14.09 0.67
CA GLU A 74 -20.13 15.49 0.96
C GLU A 74 -20.74 15.95 2.28
N ALA A 75 -22.06 15.77 2.45
CA ALA A 75 -22.75 16.16 3.67
C ALA A 75 -22.20 15.41 4.90
N PHE A 76 -21.93 14.11 4.77
CA PHE A 76 -21.25 13.30 5.77
C PHE A 76 -19.89 13.90 6.15
N GLY A 77 -19.05 14.20 5.16
CA GLY A 77 -17.72 14.78 5.38
C GLY A 77 -17.75 16.16 6.06
N GLN A 78 -18.74 16.99 5.71
CA GLN A 78 -18.97 18.29 6.36
C GLN A 78 -19.40 18.14 7.83
N GLN A 79 -20.18 17.11 8.15
CA GLN A 79 -20.53 16.80 9.53
C GLN A 79 -19.32 16.26 10.29
N LEU A 80 -18.50 15.42 9.65
CA LEU A 80 -17.29 14.84 10.25
C LEU A 80 -16.31 15.92 10.70
N ILE A 81 -15.99 16.92 9.86
CA ILE A 81 -15.07 18.01 10.24
C ILE A 81 -15.63 18.89 11.37
N GLN A 82 -16.96 19.00 11.51
CA GLN A 82 -17.57 19.70 12.65
C GLN A 82 -17.40 18.92 13.95
N GLU A 83 -17.58 17.60 13.92
CA GLU A 83 -17.32 16.76 15.09
C GLU A 83 -15.83 16.70 15.43
N ASP A 84 -14.94 16.60 14.43
CA ASP A 84 -13.49 16.66 14.61
C ASP A 84 -13.07 17.99 15.27
N TYR A 85 -13.54 19.12 14.74
CA TYR A 85 -13.31 20.44 15.33
C TYR A 85 -13.77 20.52 16.79
N LYS A 86 -14.97 20.00 17.11
CA LYS A 86 -15.47 19.98 18.50
C LYS A 86 -14.52 19.23 19.43
N ARG A 87 -13.91 18.12 18.99
CA ARG A 87 -12.92 17.38 19.79
C ARG A 87 -11.64 18.19 19.98
N ARG A 88 -11.14 18.86 18.93
CA ARG A 88 -9.96 19.74 19.03
C ARG A 88 -10.20 20.89 20.00
N GLN A 89 -11.38 21.50 19.92
CA GLN A 89 -11.79 22.56 20.84
C GLN A 89 -11.84 22.06 22.30
N ILE A 90 -12.37 20.86 22.54
CA ILE A 90 -12.37 20.25 23.88
C ILE A 90 -10.94 20.03 24.38
N GLN A 91 -10.05 19.46 23.56
CA GLN A 91 -8.65 19.24 23.94
C GLN A 91 -7.92 20.55 24.26
N PHE A 92 -8.16 21.59 23.48
CA PHE A 92 -7.53 22.89 23.68
C PHE A 92 -8.10 23.64 24.88
N GLU A 93 -9.41 23.79 24.97
CA GLU A 93 -10.04 24.69 25.94
C GLU A 93 -10.33 24.04 27.29
N LYS A 94 -10.75 22.77 27.29
CA LYS A 94 -11.16 22.09 28.52
C LYS A 94 -10.02 21.29 29.14
N ASN A 95 -9.20 20.66 28.30
CA ASN A 95 -8.10 19.82 28.77
C ASN A 95 -6.75 20.57 28.82
N ASP A 96 -6.71 21.83 28.38
CA ASP A 96 -5.50 22.66 28.30
C ASP A 96 -4.34 21.94 27.58
N ASN A 97 -4.66 21.21 26.52
CA ASN A 97 -3.74 20.33 25.81
C ASN A 97 -3.68 20.69 24.31
N PRO A 98 -2.93 21.74 23.94
CA PRO A 98 -2.81 22.18 22.55
C PRO A 98 -2.12 21.15 21.64
N GLN A 99 -1.31 20.25 22.22
CA GLN A 99 -0.69 19.15 21.47
C GLN A 99 -1.71 18.10 21.06
N SER A 100 -2.54 17.63 21.99
CA SER A 100 -3.65 16.72 21.67
C SER A 100 -4.74 17.40 20.85
N ALA A 101 -4.85 18.73 20.88
CA ALA A 101 -5.74 19.44 19.96
C ALA A 101 -5.21 19.42 18.51
N LEU A 102 -3.89 19.40 18.31
CA LEU A 102 -3.25 19.26 16.99
C LEU A 102 -3.28 17.80 16.51
N ASN A 103 -2.90 16.87 17.38
CA ASN A 103 -2.87 15.44 17.12
C ASN A 103 -3.90 14.77 18.04
N LEU A 104 -5.14 14.69 17.56
CA LEU A 104 -6.25 14.15 18.34
C LEU A 104 -5.93 12.72 18.80
N PRO A 105 -6.13 12.39 20.08
CA PRO A 105 -6.11 11.01 20.54
C PRO A 105 -7.07 10.16 19.71
N VAL A 106 -6.72 8.91 19.45
CA VAL A 106 -7.53 8.03 18.59
C VAL A 106 -8.96 7.89 19.08
N TRP A 107 -9.19 7.95 20.41
CA TRP A 107 -10.53 7.94 20.99
C TRP A 107 -11.39 9.10 20.50
N ASP A 108 -10.84 10.30 20.41
CA ASP A 108 -11.55 11.48 19.95
C ASP A 108 -11.84 11.41 18.44
N VAL A 109 -10.87 10.94 17.65
CA VAL A 109 -11.05 10.68 16.22
C VAL A 109 -12.16 9.65 16.00
N GLN A 110 -12.10 8.51 16.69
CA GLN A 110 -13.12 7.47 16.64
C GLN A 110 -14.49 8.02 17.01
N ARG A 111 -14.58 8.81 18.09
CA ARG A 111 -15.83 9.40 18.54
C ARG A 111 -16.44 10.36 17.51
N ALA A 112 -15.62 11.15 16.81
CA ALA A 112 -16.10 12.01 15.73
C ALA A 112 -16.68 11.19 14.57
N HIS A 113 -16.02 10.09 14.20
CA HIS A 113 -16.55 9.17 13.20
C HIS A 113 -17.86 8.54 13.69
N ASP A 114 -17.91 7.96 14.88
CA ASP A 114 -19.08 7.24 15.40
C ASP A 114 -20.35 8.07 15.40
N ILE A 115 -20.24 9.31 15.89
CA ILE A 115 -21.35 10.25 15.91
C ILE A 115 -21.81 10.53 14.48
N THR A 116 -20.87 10.71 13.54
CA THR A 116 -21.20 10.99 12.16
C THR A 116 -21.80 9.77 11.45
N PHE A 117 -21.25 8.58 11.62
CA PHE A 117 -21.82 7.34 11.08
C PHE A 117 -23.24 7.09 11.62
N ASP A 118 -23.47 7.28 12.92
CA ASP A 118 -24.79 7.14 13.53
C ASP A 118 -25.81 8.16 12.99
N LEU A 119 -25.43 9.44 12.89
CA LEU A 119 -26.27 10.50 12.32
C LEU A 119 -26.75 10.20 10.90
N TYR A 120 -25.89 9.55 10.09
CA TYR A 120 -26.20 9.19 8.70
C TYR A 120 -26.78 7.78 8.55
N ARG A 121 -27.04 7.09 9.67
CA ARG A 121 -27.55 5.71 9.75
C ARG A 121 -26.68 4.73 8.98
N LEU A 122 -25.37 4.89 9.11
CA LEU A 122 -24.36 4.00 8.56
C LEU A 122 -23.78 3.13 9.68
N ASP A 123 -23.34 1.92 9.34
CA ASP A 123 -22.61 1.08 10.29
C ASP A 123 -21.29 1.78 10.69
N PRO A 124 -21.03 2.04 11.98
CA PRO A 124 -19.77 2.65 12.42
C PRO A 124 -18.53 1.83 12.02
N ASN A 125 -18.66 0.53 11.81
CA ASN A 125 -17.57 -0.34 11.32
C ASN A 125 -17.17 -0.06 9.88
N ALA A 126 -17.91 0.79 9.16
CA ALA A 126 -17.52 1.33 7.87
C ALA A 126 -16.40 2.38 7.98
N TRP A 127 -16.09 2.87 9.19
CA TRP A 127 -14.81 3.53 9.44
C TRP A 127 -13.71 2.47 9.48
N THR A 128 -12.85 2.47 8.46
CA THR A 128 -11.88 1.40 8.17
C THR A 128 -11.15 0.87 9.40
N PRO A 129 -10.51 1.68 10.27
CA PRO A 129 -9.72 1.15 11.38
C PRO A 129 -10.56 0.70 12.60
N ARG A 130 -11.87 1.00 12.66
CA ARG A 130 -12.69 0.86 13.87
C ARG A 130 -12.57 -0.51 14.53
N GLN A 131 -12.83 -1.58 13.77
CA GLN A 131 -12.90 -2.94 14.30
C GLN A 131 -11.57 -3.34 14.95
N LEU A 132 -10.45 -2.99 14.30
CA LEU A 132 -9.13 -3.27 14.83
C LEU A 132 -8.82 -2.43 16.07
N LEU A 133 -9.13 -1.13 16.05
CA LEU A 133 -8.90 -0.23 17.19
C LEU A 133 -9.73 -0.62 18.41
N GLU A 134 -11.00 -0.98 18.21
CA GLU A 134 -11.85 -1.46 19.30
C GLU A 134 -11.36 -2.80 19.86
N ALA A 135 -10.95 -3.73 18.99
CA ALA A 135 -10.40 -5.00 19.44
C ALA A 135 -9.13 -4.80 20.28
N ALA A 136 -8.22 -3.94 19.80
CA ALA A 136 -7.01 -3.57 20.53
C ALA A 136 -7.31 -2.87 21.86
N ARG A 137 -8.30 -1.98 21.87
CA ARG A 137 -8.72 -1.29 23.09
C ARG A 137 -9.34 -2.24 24.11
N ARG A 138 -10.18 -3.18 23.67
CA ARG A 138 -10.80 -4.19 24.55
C ARG A 138 -9.76 -5.12 25.16
N GLN A 139 -8.74 -5.49 24.39
CA GLN A 139 -7.73 -6.46 24.83
C GLN A 139 -6.60 -5.81 25.64
N ASP A 140 -6.00 -4.73 25.12
CA ASP A 140 -4.75 -4.14 25.64
C ASP A 140 -4.90 -2.66 26.06
N GLY A 141 -6.12 -2.11 26.06
CA GLY A 141 -6.43 -0.74 26.51
C GLY A 141 -6.12 0.37 25.49
N GLU A 142 -6.42 1.62 25.87
CA GLU A 142 -6.36 2.79 24.96
C GLU A 142 -4.98 3.00 24.34
N ARG A 143 -3.91 2.75 25.10
CA ARG A 143 -2.53 2.91 24.59
C ARG A 143 -2.22 1.98 23.42
N ALA A 144 -2.87 0.80 23.35
CA ALA A 144 -2.71 -0.10 22.23
C ALA A 144 -3.41 0.42 20.97
N ALA A 145 -4.63 0.93 21.11
CA ALA A 145 -5.34 1.59 20.02
C ALA A 145 -4.57 2.82 19.50
N GLU A 146 -4.04 3.65 20.40
CA GLU A 146 -3.26 4.84 20.04
C GLU A 146 -2.01 4.47 19.21
N ARG A 147 -1.27 3.43 19.64
CA ARG A 147 -0.10 2.94 18.90
C ARG A 147 -0.46 2.43 17.50
N ILE A 148 -1.54 1.67 17.37
CA ILE A 148 -2.02 1.15 16.07
C ILE A 148 -2.40 2.32 15.16
N TRP A 149 -3.12 3.28 15.70
CA TRP A 149 -3.51 4.48 14.98
C TRP A 149 -2.30 5.27 14.50
N SER A 150 -1.32 5.57 15.36
CA SER A 150 -0.08 6.24 14.96
C SER A 150 0.66 5.47 13.85
N ASN A 151 0.70 4.14 13.91
CA ASN A 151 1.30 3.31 12.87
C ASN A 151 0.52 3.36 11.53
N MET A 152 -0.80 3.54 11.57
CA MET A 152 -1.63 3.70 10.38
C MET A 152 -1.51 5.09 9.74
N LEU A 153 -1.20 6.11 10.55
CA LEU A 153 -0.92 7.46 10.07
C LEU A 153 0.47 7.60 9.45
N ASP A 154 1.40 6.72 9.82
CA ASP A 154 2.77 6.73 9.28
C ASP A 154 2.79 6.45 7.77
N ASN A 155 3.08 7.51 7.00
CA ASN A 155 3.23 7.48 5.55
C ASN A 155 4.69 7.27 5.09
N SER A 156 5.61 6.99 6.01
CA SER A 156 7.00 6.67 5.66
C SER A 156 7.09 5.40 4.80
N ALA A 157 8.15 5.31 3.99
CA ALA A 157 8.38 4.20 3.06
C ALA A 157 7.18 3.90 2.13
N LEU A 158 6.51 4.94 1.62
CA LEU A 158 5.40 4.85 0.66
C LEU A 158 4.22 3.98 1.15
N GLY A 159 4.07 3.82 2.46
CA GLY A 159 3.00 3.05 3.10
C GLY A 159 3.29 1.57 3.38
N LEU A 160 4.49 1.07 3.06
CA LEU A 160 4.88 -0.33 3.29
C LEU A 160 4.96 -0.71 4.78
N HIS A 161 5.40 0.22 5.63
CA HIS A 161 5.47 0.01 7.08
C HIS A 161 4.08 -0.16 7.71
N ARG A 162 3.09 0.62 7.22
CA ARG A 162 1.67 0.55 7.59
C ARG A 162 1.02 -0.79 7.22
N ALA A 163 1.34 -1.36 6.05
CA ALA A 163 0.76 -2.63 5.62
C ALA A 163 1.20 -3.81 6.51
N ASN A 164 2.49 -3.87 6.86
CA ASN A 164 3.05 -4.92 7.71
C ASN A 164 2.61 -4.80 9.18
N SER A 165 2.58 -3.59 9.75
CA SER A 165 2.13 -3.37 11.12
C SER A 165 0.64 -3.70 11.28
N THR A 166 -0.21 -3.20 10.37
CA THR A 166 -1.66 -3.46 10.37
C THR A 166 -1.96 -4.95 10.26
N LEU A 167 -1.24 -5.70 9.43
CA LEU A 167 -1.42 -7.16 9.33
C LEU A 167 -1.05 -7.89 10.62
N SER A 168 0.03 -7.46 11.28
CA SER A 168 0.44 -8.01 12.58
C SER A 168 -0.58 -7.72 13.68
N ASP A 169 -1.15 -6.50 13.68
CA ASP A 169 -2.17 -6.08 14.63
C ASP A 169 -3.49 -6.83 14.40
N ILE A 170 -3.90 -7.04 13.14
CA ILE A 170 -5.08 -7.85 12.80
C ILE A 170 -4.94 -9.27 13.35
N ARG A 171 -3.79 -9.92 13.15
CA ARG A 171 -3.55 -11.28 13.67
C ARG A 171 -3.55 -11.34 15.20
N ARG A 172 -3.19 -10.25 15.86
CA ARG A 172 -3.09 -10.15 17.33
C ARG A 172 -4.45 -9.92 17.97
N TYR A 173 -5.22 -8.98 17.44
CA TYR A 173 -6.40 -8.45 18.14
C TYR A 173 -7.72 -9.00 17.60
N LEU A 174 -7.78 -9.44 16.35
CA LEU A 174 -9.01 -10.02 15.80
C LEU A 174 -8.93 -11.55 15.85
N PRO A 175 -9.99 -12.23 16.33
CA PRO A 175 -10.13 -13.68 16.17
C PRO A 175 -9.94 -14.07 14.70
N TRP A 176 -9.35 -15.23 14.43
CA TRP A 176 -8.98 -15.66 13.08
C TRP A 176 -10.08 -15.46 12.02
N GLY A 177 -11.32 -15.80 12.36
CA GLY A 177 -12.47 -15.62 11.47
C GLY A 177 -12.81 -14.15 11.19
N GLU A 178 -12.80 -13.30 12.22
CA GLU A 178 -13.04 -11.85 12.08
C GLU A 178 -11.88 -11.16 11.36
N GLY A 179 -10.64 -11.53 11.69
CA GLY A 179 -9.43 -11.00 11.04
C GLY A 179 -9.38 -11.34 9.55
N THR A 180 -9.76 -12.57 9.17
CA THR A 180 -9.82 -13.00 7.76
C THR A 180 -10.92 -12.26 6.99
N ARG A 181 -12.09 -12.06 7.60
CA ARG A 181 -13.18 -11.26 7.00
C ARG A 181 -12.76 -9.81 6.83
N TYR A 182 -12.18 -9.21 7.86
CA TYR A 182 -11.68 -7.84 7.83
C TYR A 182 -10.60 -7.64 6.75
N LEU A 183 -9.65 -8.59 6.60
CA LEU A 183 -8.67 -8.57 5.51
C LEU A 183 -9.32 -8.75 4.13
N GLY A 184 -10.31 -9.63 4.00
CA GLY A 184 -11.06 -9.81 2.75
C GLY A 184 -11.78 -8.53 2.33
N HIS A 185 -12.39 -7.83 3.29
CA HIS A 185 -13.06 -6.55 3.08
C HIS A 185 -12.07 -5.46 2.63
N LEU A 186 -10.90 -5.37 3.26
CA LEU A 186 -9.82 -4.46 2.85
C LEU A 186 -9.28 -4.79 1.46
N GLY A 187 -9.16 -6.08 1.12
CA GLY A 187 -8.74 -6.55 -0.20
C GLY A 187 -9.73 -6.17 -1.30
N LEU A 188 -11.03 -6.36 -1.06
CA LEU A 188 -12.09 -5.92 -1.97
C LEU A 188 -12.07 -4.40 -2.15
N ALA A 189 -12.00 -3.64 -1.06
CA ALA A 189 -11.91 -2.19 -1.11
C ALA A 189 -10.68 -1.71 -1.90
N SER A 190 -9.54 -2.40 -1.75
CA SER A 190 -8.32 -2.13 -2.52
C SER A 190 -8.50 -2.43 -4.02
N ALA A 191 -9.17 -3.52 -4.38
CA ALA A 191 -9.44 -3.83 -5.78
C ALA A 191 -10.39 -2.80 -6.42
N LEU A 192 -11.41 -2.36 -5.69
CA LEU A 192 -12.31 -1.29 -6.13
C LEU A 192 -11.55 0.05 -6.27
N ALA A 193 -10.70 0.37 -5.30
CA ALA A 193 -9.86 1.56 -5.29
C ALA A 193 -8.89 1.64 -6.48
N ALA A 194 -8.27 0.52 -6.87
CA ALA A 194 -7.38 0.45 -8.04
C ALA A 194 -8.11 0.77 -9.36
N ASN A 195 -9.41 0.47 -9.41
CA ASN A 195 -10.27 0.80 -10.55
C ASN A 195 -10.93 2.18 -10.44
N ALA A 196 -10.81 2.87 -9.30
CA ALA A 196 -11.45 4.15 -9.07
C ALA A 196 -10.66 5.32 -9.68
N ARG A 197 -11.39 6.27 -10.28
CA ARG A 197 -10.85 7.56 -10.70
C ARG A 197 -10.83 8.55 -9.55
N ASP A 198 -10.02 9.57 -9.70
CA ASP A 198 -9.90 10.68 -8.77
C ASP A 198 -11.13 11.59 -8.92
N ASP A 199 -11.56 12.24 -7.84
CA ASP A 199 -12.82 13.03 -7.84
C ASP A 199 -12.61 14.52 -8.18
N VAL A 200 -11.45 14.83 -8.78
CA VAL A 200 -11.00 16.21 -9.05
C VAL A 200 -11.55 16.76 -10.36
N ASP A 201 -11.77 15.89 -11.35
CA ASP A 201 -12.33 16.23 -12.65
C ASP A 201 -13.88 16.21 -12.59
N PRO A 202 -14.57 17.36 -12.76
CA PRO A 202 -16.02 17.43 -12.76
C PRO A 202 -16.64 16.86 -14.03
N ASP A 203 -15.88 16.80 -15.13
CA ASP A 203 -16.38 16.38 -16.44
C ASP A 203 -16.19 14.87 -16.67
N THR A 204 -15.58 14.14 -15.72
CA THR A 204 -15.39 12.69 -15.80
C THR A 204 -15.85 11.98 -14.54
N ILE A 205 -16.83 11.09 -14.65
CA ILE A 205 -17.44 10.38 -13.50
C ILE A 205 -17.42 8.87 -13.73
N GLY A 206 -16.88 8.09 -12.79
CA GLY A 206 -16.91 6.63 -12.85
C GLY A 206 -15.55 5.96 -12.59
N ALA A 207 -15.39 4.74 -13.09
CA ALA A 207 -14.21 3.90 -12.93
C ALA A 207 -13.27 4.00 -14.15
N ASN A 208 -12.03 3.54 -14.00
CA ASN A 208 -11.01 3.59 -15.05
C ASN A 208 -11.40 2.82 -16.32
N ASN A 209 -12.15 1.72 -16.17
CA ASN A 209 -12.60 0.87 -17.26
C ASN A 209 -14.00 1.23 -17.81
N PHE A 210 -14.76 2.02 -17.06
CA PHE A 210 -16.11 2.44 -17.40
C PHE A 210 -16.43 3.78 -16.74
N TYR A 211 -16.58 4.83 -17.54
CA TYR A 211 -16.85 6.16 -17.03
C TYR A 211 -17.77 6.95 -17.95
N TYR A 212 -18.32 8.02 -17.43
CA TYR A 212 -19.08 9.02 -18.15
C TYR A 212 -18.22 10.25 -18.34
N ARG A 213 -18.32 10.86 -19.53
CA ARG A 213 -17.63 12.08 -19.89
C ARG A 213 -18.64 13.12 -20.33
N TYR A 214 -18.53 14.32 -19.79
CA TYR A 214 -19.32 15.47 -20.18
C TYR A 214 -18.62 16.24 -21.30
N ASP A 215 -19.36 16.61 -22.35
CA ASP A 215 -18.91 17.55 -23.36
C ASP A 215 -19.59 18.91 -23.15
N ALA A 216 -18.80 19.90 -22.74
CA ALA A 216 -19.30 21.25 -22.48
C ALA A 216 -19.74 22.01 -23.74
N ARG A 217 -19.36 21.57 -24.95
CA ARG A 217 -19.77 22.22 -26.21
C ARG A 217 -21.21 21.89 -26.55
N ASP A 218 -21.57 20.63 -26.36
CA ASP A 218 -22.85 20.08 -26.79
C ASP A 218 -23.81 19.87 -25.61
N ASP A 219 -23.36 20.07 -24.36
CA ASP A 219 -24.10 19.84 -23.12
C ASP A 219 -24.62 18.40 -23.01
N THR A 220 -23.77 17.44 -23.41
CA THR A 220 -24.11 16.02 -23.44
C THR A 220 -23.19 15.17 -22.58
N TRP A 221 -23.72 14.07 -22.07
CA TRP A 221 -22.95 13.02 -21.43
C TRP A 221 -22.76 11.85 -22.39
N SER A 222 -21.55 11.31 -22.45
CA SER A 222 -21.24 10.07 -23.15
C SER A 222 -20.70 9.04 -22.17
N VAL A 223 -21.17 7.79 -22.28
CA VAL A 223 -20.49 6.66 -21.63
C VAL A 223 -19.28 6.26 -22.47
N VAL A 224 -18.18 5.98 -21.78
CA VAL A 224 -16.93 5.49 -22.34
C VAL A 224 -16.63 4.14 -21.70
N SER A 225 -16.64 3.08 -22.52
CA SER A 225 -16.19 1.74 -22.10
C SER A 225 -14.89 1.38 -22.82
N ASN A 226 -13.91 0.90 -22.05
CA ASN A 226 -12.65 0.42 -22.59
C ASN A 226 -12.76 -1.10 -22.77
N ASN A 227 -12.98 -1.57 -24.00
CA ASN A 227 -13.28 -2.99 -24.30
C ASN A 227 -12.02 -3.88 -24.46
N GLY A 228 -10.92 -3.58 -23.77
CA GLY A 228 -9.67 -4.31 -23.87
C GLY A 228 -8.74 -3.83 -24.98
N ALA A 229 -7.51 -4.36 -24.99
CA ALA A 229 -6.40 -3.85 -25.79
C ALA A 229 -6.68 -3.89 -27.31
N GLY A 230 -6.82 -2.70 -27.91
CA GLY A 230 -6.92 -2.51 -29.37
C GLY A 230 -8.30 -2.11 -29.91
N ALA A 231 -9.36 -2.11 -29.07
CA ALA A 231 -10.67 -1.59 -29.47
C ALA A 231 -10.74 -0.07 -29.25
N ALA A 232 -11.24 0.68 -30.24
CA ALA A 232 -11.55 2.08 -30.04
C ALA A 232 -12.60 2.22 -28.92
N PRO A 233 -12.44 3.19 -28.00
CA PRO A 233 -13.42 3.42 -26.95
C PRO A 233 -14.80 3.66 -27.58
N LEU A 234 -15.80 2.92 -27.11
CA LEU A 234 -17.18 3.14 -27.51
C LEU A 234 -17.68 4.39 -26.79
N PHE A 235 -18.10 5.38 -27.58
CA PHE A 235 -18.80 6.56 -27.08
C PHE A 235 -20.28 6.38 -27.38
N GLN A 236 -21.10 6.32 -26.35
CA GLN A 236 -22.54 6.30 -26.51
C GLN A 236 -23.15 7.42 -25.67
N GLU A 237 -23.95 8.26 -26.30
CA GLU A 237 -24.65 9.33 -25.61
C GLU A 237 -25.62 8.77 -24.56
N VAL A 238 -25.60 9.36 -23.37
CA VAL A 238 -26.50 9.02 -22.27
C VAL A 238 -27.82 9.75 -22.48
N SER A 239 -28.90 9.00 -22.68
CA SER A 239 -30.25 9.54 -22.89
C SER A 239 -31.21 9.26 -21.73
N ASP A 240 -30.81 8.46 -20.74
CA ASP A 240 -31.63 8.18 -19.57
C ASP A 240 -31.70 9.41 -18.65
N ALA A 241 -32.91 9.93 -18.44
CA ALA A 241 -33.14 11.17 -17.69
C ALA A 241 -32.67 11.10 -16.22
N LYS A 242 -32.86 9.95 -15.55
CA LYS A 242 -32.43 9.78 -14.14
C LYS A 242 -30.92 9.73 -14.04
N GLN A 243 -30.28 9.08 -14.99
CA GLN A 243 -28.83 9.00 -15.08
C GLN A 243 -28.20 10.36 -15.39
N LEU A 244 -28.80 11.14 -16.30
CA LEU A 244 -28.38 12.51 -16.58
C LEU A 244 -28.51 13.41 -15.34
N GLU A 245 -29.62 13.31 -14.61
CA GLU A 245 -29.81 14.04 -13.35
C GLU A 245 -28.72 13.70 -12.33
N ALA A 246 -28.41 12.41 -12.14
CA ALA A 246 -27.37 11.96 -11.22
C ALA A 246 -25.96 12.44 -11.63
N LEU A 247 -25.62 12.38 -12.93
CA LEU A 247 -24.33 12.83 -13.45
C LEU A 247 -24.16 14.35 -13.31
N ASN A 248 -25.22 15.10 -13.63
CA ASN A 248 -25.24 16.55 -13.46
C ASN A 248 -25.12 16.95 -11.99
N ASP A 249 -25.77 16.24 -11.07
CA ASP A 249 -25.65 16.50 -9.63
C ASP A 249 -24.21 16.30 -9.12
N ILE A 250 -23.56 15.20 -9.52
CA ILE A 250 -22.16 14.91 -9.17
C ILE A 250 -21.24 15.98 -9.76
N ARG A 251 -21.42 16.32 -11.05
CA ARG A 251 -20.63 17.35 -11.72
C ARG A 251 -20.76 18.70 -11.02
N GLN A 252 -21.99 19.11 -10.70
CA GLN A 252 -22.25 20.35 -9.99
C GLN A 252 -21.53 20.37 -8.63
N LEU A 253 -21.60 19.28 -7.87
CA LEU A 253 -20.89 19.13 -6.61
C LEU A 253 -19.37 19.27 -6.77
N ARG A 254 -18.77 18.68 -7.81
CA ARG A 254 -17.33 18.79 -8.08
C ARG A 254 -16.93 20.21 -8.48
N LEU A 255 -17.76 20.92 -9.23
CA LEU A 255 -17.58 22.36 -9.52
C LEU A 255 -17.66 23.21 -8.25
N GLU A 256 -18.61 22.94 -7.36
CA GLU A 256 -18.72 23.62 -6.05
C GLU A 256 -17.44 23.41 -5.22
N ARG A 257 -16.86 22.20 -5.25
CA ARG A 257 -15.58 21.89 -4.58
C ARG A 257 -14.41 22.66 -5.21
N GLN A 258 -14.30 22.68 -6.54
CA GLN A 258 -13.27 23.45 -7.24
C GLN A 258 -13.37 24.95 -6.92
N GLN A 259 -14.58 25.49 -6.77
CA GLN A 259 -14.75 26.88 -6.34
C GLN A 259 -14.27 27.06 -4.89
N LYS A 260 -14.65 26.16 -3.98
CA LYS A 260 -14.27 26.20 -2.56
C LYS A 260 -12.77 26.00 -2.31
N SER A 261 -12.06 25.27 -3.15
CA SER A 261 -10.61 25.01 -3.00
C SER A 261 -9.77 26.30 -3.04
N SER A 262 -10.34 27.39 -3.59
CA SER A 262 -9.71 28.72 -3.65
C SER A 262 -10.09 29.66 -2.50
N GLN A 263 -11.04 29.28 -1.63
CA GLN A 263 -11.65 30.15 -0.61
C GLN A 263 -10.92 30.07 0.74
N PHE A 264 -9.64 30.43 0.75
CA PHE A 264 -8.84 30.42 1.98
C PHE A 264 -9.30 31.50 2.96
N HIS A 265 -9.32 31.15 4.26
CA HIS A 265 -9.55 32.10 5.34
C HIS A 265 -8.49 33.20 5.33
N ALA A 266 -8.86 34.46 5.61
CA ALA A 266 -7.94 35.60 5.51
C ALA A 266 -6.64 35.40 6.30
N ASP A 267 -6.72 34.79 7.49
CA ASP A 267 -5.57 34.56 8.36
C ASP A 267 -4.81 33.25 8.12
N ASP A 268 -5.22 32.43 7.14
CA ASP A 268 -4.54 31.17 6.82
C ASP A 268 -3.23 31.42 6.04
N PRO A 269 -2.03 31.14 6.59
CA PRO A 269 -0.78 31.36 5.88
C PRO A 269 -0.51 30.31 4.78
N HIS A 270 -1.24 29.19 4.78
CA HIS A 270 -1.02 28.03 3.92
C HIS A 270 -1.92 28.04 2.68
N ARG A 271 -1.64 29.00 1.78
CA ARG A 271 -2.37 29.24 0.51
C ARG A 271 -2.18 28.17 -0.57
N GLN A 272 -1.39 27.15 -0.30
CA GLN A 272 -1.12 26.07 -1.24
C GLN A 272 -1.83 24.81 -0.78
N LEU A 273 -2.29 24.02 -1.75
CA LEU A 273 -2.85 22.71 -1.48
C LEU A 273 -1.70 21.71 -1.41
N LEU A 274 -1.56 21.00 -0.29
CA LEU A 274 -0.60 19.90 -0.20
C LEU A 274 -1.00 18.79 -1.17
N PRO A 275 -0.05 18.20 -1.92
CA PRO A 275 -0.33 17.00 -2.67
C PRO A 275 -0.64 15.87 -1.70
N SER A 276 -1.62 15.03 -2.05
CA SER A 276 -1.88 13.82 -1.30
C SER A 276 -0.66 12.89 -1.34
N PRO A 277 -0.37 12.15 -0.26
CA PRO A 277 0.83 11.32 -0.16
C PRO A 277 0.77 10.22 -1.20
N LYS A 278 1.82 10.13 -2.03
CA LYS A 278 1.94 9.10 -3.05
C LYS A 278 2.36 7.77 -2.44
N THR A 279 1.68 6.70 -2.81
CA THR A 279 2.05 5.31 -2.46
C THR A 279 2.69 4.64 -3.66
N LEU A 280 3.47 3.56 -3.46
CA LEU A 280 4.08 2.79 -4.56
C LEU A 280 3.10 2.38 -5.67
N ALA A 281 1.81 2.22 -5.32
CA ALA A 281 0.73 1.92 -6.25
C ALA A 281 0.31 3.07 -7.21
N GLN A 282 1.04 4.19 -7.26
CA GLN A 282 0.64 5.42 -8.01
C GLN A 282 1.71 5.97 -8.95
N GLY A 283 2.56 5.11 -9.52
CA GLY A 283 3.63 5.56 -10.41
C GLY A 283 3.12 6.44 -11.57
N GLU A 284 3.53 7.71 -11.61
CA GLU A 284 3.62 8.51 -12.84
C GLU A 284 5.11 8.79 -13.13
N PRO A 285 5.52 8.87 -14.41
CA PRO A 285 6.91 9.12 -14.79
C PRO A 285 7.34 10.57 -14.49
N PRO A 286 8.65 10.87 -14.51
CA PRO A 286 9.19 12.19 -14.17
C PRO A 286 8.69 13.33 -15.10
N PRO A 287 8.67 14.58 -14.61
CA PRO A 287 7.97 15.71 -15.24
C PRO A 287 8.56 16.28 -16.56
N ASP A 288 9.56 15.64 -17.18
CA ASP A 288 10.25 16.20 -18.36
C ASP A 288 10.03 15.42 -19.68
N ALA A 289 9.07 14.50 -19.75
CA ALA A 289 8.71 13.84 -21.01
C ALA A 289 7.61 14.64 -21.74
N GLN A 290 7.97 15.36 -22.81
CA GLN A 290 6.99 15.93 -23.74
C GLN A 290 6.10 14.82 -24.32
N PRO A 291 4.78 15.03 -24.43
CA PRO A 291 3.88 14.02 -24.97
C PRO A 291 4.19 13.77 -26.45
N PRO A 292 4.35 12.51 -26.88
CA PRO A 292 4.56 12.20 -28.29
C PRO A 292 3.30 12.50 -29.11
N ASP A 293 3.52 12.96 -30.33
CA ASP A 293 2.49 13.31 -31.31
C ASP A 293 1.61 12.08 -31.63
N ALA A 294 0.31 12.16 -31.31
CA ALA A 294 -0.63 11.04 -31.33
C ALA A 294 -0.73 10.32 -32.70
N ARG A 295 -0.35 11.00 -33.79
CA ARG A 295 -0.36 10.43 -35.14
C ARG A 295 0.81 9.49 -35.42
N GLN A 296 1.97 9.67 -34.77
CA GLN A 296 3.10 8.74 -34.90
C GLN A 296 2.91 7.48 -34.07
N ALA A 297 2.29 7.59 -32.88
CA ALA A 297 1.97 6.45 -32.02
C ALA A 297 1.01 5.45 -32.70
N THR A 298 0.07 5.95 -33.50
CA THR A 298 -0.92 5.11 -34.19
C THR A 298 -0.29 4.32 -35.36
N GLN A 299 0.64 4.92 -36.10
CA GLN A 299 1.33 4.25 -37.21
C GLN A 299 2.42 3.26 -36.74
N GLN A 300 3.03 3.51 -35.58
CA GLN A 300 3.98 2.58 -34.95
C GLN A 300 3.29 1.38 -34.29
N ALA A 301 2.06 1.54 -33.79
CA ALA A 301 1.28 0.44 -33.21
C ALA A 301 0.81 -0.57 -34.27
N GLU A 302 0.48 -0.12 -35.48
CA GLU A 302 0.05 -1.01 -36.58
C GLU A 302 1.20 -1.77 -37.25
N SER A 303 2.45 -1.41 -36.97
CA SER A 303 3.65 -2.00 -37.58
C SER A 303 4.60 -2.66 -36.57
N ALA A 304 4.24 -2.71 -35.29
CA ALA A 304 5.05 -3.36 -34.27
C ALA A 304 4.94 -4.90 -34.35
N PRO A 305 6.06 -5.64 -34.27
CA PRO A 305 6.00 -7.09 -34.14
C PRO A 305 5.25 -7.49 -32.86
N ALA A 306 4.45 -8.56 -32.93
CA ALA A 306 3.58 -9.04 -31.83
C ALA A 306 4.30 -9.23 -30.48
N HIS A 307 5.64 -9.36 -30.52
CA HIS A 307 6.50 -9.37 -29.34
C HIS A 307 7.79 -8.56 -29.63
N PRO A 308 7.98 -7.37 -29.02
CA PRO A 308 9.23 -6.63 -29.19
C PRO A 308 10.42 -7.41 -28.63
N PRO A 309 11.64 -7.23 -29.20
CA PRO A 309 12.85 -7.86 -28.69
C PRO A 309 13.06 -7.53 -27.21
N LEU A 310 13.74 -8.41 -26.47
CA LEU A 310 14.08 -8.14 -25.08
C LEU A 310 15.03 -6.94 -25.01
N PRO A 311 14.89 -6.04 -24.02
CA PRO A 311 15.84 -4.96 -23.83
C PRO A 311 17.25 -5.52 -23.54
N PRO A 312 18.33 -4.81 -23.93
CA PRO A 312 19.68 -5.19 -23.54
C PRO A 312 19.79 -5.35 -22.02
N GLY A 313 20.37 -6.46 -21.56
CA GLY A 313 20.49 -6.76 -20.13
C GLY A 313 19.16 -7.09 -19.44
N PHE A 314 18.12 -7.50 -20.19
CA PHE A 314 16.82 -7.87 -19.64
C PHE A 314 16.93 -8.85 -18.46
N ALA A 315 16.24 -8.51 -17.36
CA ALA A 315 16.13 -9.32 -16.16
C ALA A 315 17.52 -9.79 -15.65
N PRO A 316 18.38 -8.87 -15.17
CA PRO A 316 19.64 -9.25 -14.58
C PRO A 316 19.38 -10.11 -13.32
N ALA A 317 20.25 -11.07 -13.07
CA ALA A 317 20.23 -11.84 -11.85
C ALA A 317 20.50 -10.97 -10.61
N LEU A 318 20.13 -11.47 -9.44
CA LEU A 318 20.59 -10.87 -8.19
C LEU A 318 22.12 -10.88 -8.15
N TRP A 319 22.67 -9.68 -7.99
CA TRP A 319 24.05 -9.44 -7.63
C TRP A 319 24.06 -8.69 -6.30
N HIS A 320 24.87 -9.15 -5.36
CA HIS A 320 25.00 -8.51 -4.06
C HIS A 320 26.46 -8.53 -3.59
N GLY A 321 26.87 -7.49 -2.87
CA GLY A 321 28.13 -7.48 -2.13
C GLY A 321 28.03 -8.23 -0.79
N PRO A 322 29.14 -8.31 -0.02
CA PRO A 322 29.13 -8.84 1.34
C PRO A 322 28.66 -7.81 2.40
N ASP A 323 28.51 -6.54 2.03
CA ASP A 323 28.10 -5.48 2.95
C ASP A 323 26.57 -5.47 3.13
N ILE A 324 26.10 -5.94 4.28
CA ILE A 324 24.67 -6.02 4.64
C ILE A 324 23.97 -4.66 4.72
N ARG A 325 24.72 -3.56 4.74
CA ARG A 325 24.16 -2.20 4.74
C ARG A 325 23.67 -1.76 3.37
N GLN A 326 24.12 -2.41 2.31
CA GLN A 326 23.72 -2.04 0.95
C GLN A 326 22.29 -2.51 0.67
N PRO A 327 21.43 -1.68 0.04
CA PRO A 327 20.03 -2.03 -0.21
C PRO A 327 19.81 -3.27 -1.11
N ASP A 328 20.81 -3.62 -1.93
CA ASP A 328 20.81 -4.80 -2.80
C ASP A 328 21.19 -6.09 -2.06
N HIS A 329 21.66 -5.99 -0.81
CA HIS A 329 22.00 -7.16 0.00
C HIS A 329 20.72 -7.84 0.53
N PRO A 330 20.52 -9.16 0.32
CA PRO A 330 19.32 -9.89 0.79
C PRO A 330 18.99 -9.77 2.29
N GLY A 331 20.01 -9.53 3.11
CA GLY A 331 19.88 -9.29 4.56
C GLY A 331 19.65 -7.84 5.00
N HIS A 332 19.52 -6.89 4.07
CA HIS A 332 19.44 -5.46 4.39
C HIS A 332 18.28 -5.11 5.32
N ASP A 333 17.11 -5.71 5.11
CA ASP A 333 15.93 -5.46 5.97
C ASP A 333 16.15 -5.97 7.40
N ALA A 334 16.75 -7.15 7.54
CA ALA A 334 17.10 -7.72 8.84
C ALA A 334 18.12 -6.84 9.58
N TYR A 335 19.12 -6.32 8.85
CA TYR A 335 20.08 -5.35 9.38
C TYR A 335 19.38 -4.07 9.83
N THR A 336 18.54 -3.47 8.99
CA THR A 336 17.84 -2.20 9.29
C THR A 336 16.93 -2.34 10.51
N HIS A 337 16.22 -3.48 10.64
CA HIS A 337 15.42 -3.78 11.81
C HIS A 337 16.28 -3.89 13.08
N THR A 338 17.39 -4.64 12.99
CA THR A 338 18.31 -4.84 14.11
C THR A 338 18.97 -3.52 14.52
N LEU A 339 19.35 -2.67 13.56
CA LEU A 339 19.92 -1.35 13.81
C LEU A 339 18.99 -0.44 14.60
N LYS A 340 17.69 -0.45 14.29
CA LYS A 340 16.67 0.27 15.07
C LYS A 340 16.61 -0.23 16.51
N ALA A 341 16.67 -1.55 16.72
CA ALA A 341 16.66 -2.15 18.05
C ALA A 341 17.92 -1.84 18.86
N VAL A 342 19.10 -1.86 18.22
CA VAL A 342 20.38 -1.49 18.83
C VAL A 342 20.38 -0.01 19.24
N ARG A 343 19.97 0.91 18.35
CA ARG A 343 19.90 2.34 18.66
C ARG A 343 18.98 2.64 19.84
N ARG A 344 17.87 1.91 19.97
CA ARG A 344 16.98 2.03 21.14
C ARG A 344 17.69 1.58 22.42
N MET A 345 18.37 0.45 22.39
CA MET A 345 19.17 -0.03 23.52
C MET A 345 20.27 0.97 23.90
N GLU A 346 21.02 1.50 22.94
CA GLU A 346 22.08 2.49 23.20
C GLU A 346 21.51 3.75 23.86
N ALA A 347 20.38 4.26 23.35
CA ALA A 347 19.69 5.40 23.95
C ALA A 347 19.22 5.13 25.39
N GLU A 348 18.70 3.92 25.68
CA GLU A 348 18.31 3.51 27.04
C GLU A 348 19.52 3.45 28.00
N GLN A 349 20.72 3.16 27.49
CA GLN A 349 21.98 3.09 28.26
C GLN A 349 22.77 4.42 28.25
N GLY A 350 22.29 5.46 27.57
CA GLY A 350 23.02 6.72 27.42
C GLY A 350 24.28 6.64 26.55
N ILE A 351 24.35 5.65 25.66
CA ILE A 351 25.45 5.45 24.70
C ILE A 351 25.10 6.21 23.41
N ALA A 352 26.02 7.04 22.92
CA ALA A 352 25.82 7.76 21.67
C ALA A 352 26.07 6.84 20.45
N PRO A 353 25.20 6.85 19.43
CA PRO A 353 25.35 5.98 18.27
C PRO A 353 26.60 6.34 17.45
N GLY A 354 27.24 5.35 16.85
CA GLY A 354 28.44 5.51 16.01
C GLY A 354 28.76 4.27 15.18
N PRO A 355 30.01 4.11 14.68
CA PRO A 355 30.39 2.95 13.88
C PRO A 355 30.16 1.60 14.59
N HIS A 356 30.34 1.57 15.92
CA HIS A 356 30.08 0.39 16.74
C HIS A 356 28.61 -0.05 16.69
N THR A 357 27.67 0.88 16.54
CA THR A 357 26.23 0.61 16.39
C THR A 357 25.94 -0.20 15.14
N GLU A 358 26.59 0.16 14.01
CA GLU A 358 26.44 -0.57 12.74
C GLU A 358 27.07 -1.96 12.82
N TRP A 359 28.25 -2.06 13.41
CA TRP A 359 28.97 -3.32 13.59
C TRP A 359 28.16 -4.29 14.45
N LEU A 360 27.63 -3.79 15.56
CA LEU A 360 26.76 -4.54 16.45
C LEU A 360 25.47 -5.00 15.75
N ALA A 361 24.82 -4.11 15.00
CA ALA A 361 23.59 -4.44 14.29
C ALA A 361 23.81 -5.51 13.21
N ALA A 362 24.88 -5.39 12.41
CA ALA A 362 25.25 -6.38 11.42
C ALA A 362 25.58 -7.74 12.06
N ARG A 363 26.35 -7.72 13.15
CA ARG A 363 26.72 -8.93 13.90
C ARG A 363 25.52 -9.66 14.47
N LEU A 364 24.61 -8.93 15.10
CA LEU A 364 23.39 -9.48 15.69
C LEU A 364 22.45 -10.03 14.61
N ALA A 365 22.29 -9.32 13.48
CA ALA A 365 21.49 -9.80 12.36
C ALA A 365 22.02 -11.14 11.82
N ALA A 366 23.34 -11.25 11.64
CA ALA A 366 24.00 -12.48 11.19
C ALA A 366 23.81 -13.64 12.18
N GLU A 367 24.06 -13.41 13.47
CA GLU A 367 23.91 -14.42 14.52
C GLU A 367 22.45 -14.87 14.67
N ALA A 368 21.49 -13.96 14.49
CA ALA A 368 20.06 -14.29 14.51
C ALA A 368 19.66 -15.17 13.31
N ALA A 369 20.21 -14.90 12.13
CA ALA A 369 20.01 -15.76 10.95
C ALA A 369 20.56 -17.18 11.17
N GLU A 370 21.78 -17.31 11.69
CA GLU A 370 22.42 -18.60 12.01
C GLU A 370 21.60 -19.41 13.01
N ARG A 371 21.02 -18.73 14.01
CA ARG A 371 20.20 -19.35 15.06
C ARG A 371 18.73 -19.54 14.66
N ARG A 372 18.34 -19.11 13.45
CA ARG A 372 16.96 -19.14 12.94
C ARG A 372 15.98 -18.51 13.94
N GLN A 373 16.27 -17.28 14.34
CA GLN A 373 15.42 -16.46 15.20
C GLN A 373 15.38 -15.02 14.67
N GLY A 374 14.29 -14.31 14.93
CA GLY A 374 14.18 -12.88 14.70
C GLY A 374 14.89 -12.06 15.79
N ILE A 375 14.83 -10.74 15.64
CA ILE A 375 15.21 -9.78 16.68
C ILE A 375 14.09 -8.76 16.77
N THR A 376 13.49 -8.64 17.95
CA THR A 376 12.44 -7.65 18.25
C THR A 376 12.91 -6.60 19.25
N ARG A 377 13.89 -6.95 20.09
CA ARG A 377 14.49 -6.08 21.09
C ARG A 377 15.95 -6.49 21.29
N VAL A 378 16.77 -5.50 21.65
CA VAL A 378 18.13 -5.68 22.12
C VAL A 378 18.21 -5.05 23.52
N GLU A 379 18.87 -5.72 24.45
CA GLU A 379 19.09 -5.25 25.82
C GLU A 379 20.57 -5.40 26.18
N MET A 380 21.07 -4.56 27.10
CA MET A 380 22.40 -4.70 27.67
C MET A 380 22.28 -4.88 29.17
N ASP A 381 22.93 -5.90 29.72
CA ASP A 381 23.01 -6.09 31.18
C ASP A 381 24.14 -5.27 31.81
N LYS A 382 24.19 -5.30 33.15
CA LYS A 382 25.17 -4.55 33.94
C LYS A 382 26.62 -4.99 33.71
N ASP A 383 26.82 -6.20 33.19
CA ASP A 383 28.14 -6.76 32.89
C ASP A 383 28.58 -6.44 31.44
N GLY A 384 27.78 -5.66 30.70
CA GLY A 384 28.07 -5.29 29.32
C GLY A 384 27.83 -6.42 28.32
N ARG A 385 27.02 -7.43 28.66
CA ARG A 385 26.56 -8.42 27.67
C ARG A 385 25.31 -7.92 26.98
N ILE A 386 25.28 -8.10 25.68
CA ILE A 386 24.18 -7.69 24.80
C ILE A 386 23.31 -8.90 24.53
N HIS A 387 22.02 -8.77 24.82
CA HIS A 387 20.99 -9.78 24.63
C HIS A 387 20.08 -9.38 23.48
N ALA A 388 20.07 -10.18 22.41
CA ALA A 388 19.07 -10.06 21.36
C ALA A 388 17.91 -11.01 21.65
N ILE A 389 16.70 -10.48 21.55
CA ILE A 389 15.47 -11.12 22.01
C ILE A 389 14.45 -11.16 20.87
N GLU A 390 14.01 -12.36 20.53
CA GLU A 390 12.81 -12.62 19.73
C GLU A 390 11.64 -12.85 20.69
N ARG A 391 10.84 -11.81 20.92
CA ARG A 391 9.62 -11.90 21.70
C ARG A 391 8.46 -11.33 20.90
N HIS A 392 7.41 -12.12 20.77
CA HIS A 392 6.22 -11.72 20.03
C HIS A 392 5.21 -10.99 20.96
N TYR A 393 5.40 -11.13 22.27
CA TYR A 393 4.60 -10.54 23.34
C TYR A 393 5.50 -10.07 24.50
N ALA A 394 5.02 -9.12 25.32
CA ALA A 394 5.81 -8.57 26.43
C ALA A 394 5.94 -9.53 27.62
N GLU A 395 5.02 -10.50 27.74
CA GLU A 395 4.94 -11.47 28.83
C GLU A 395 5.67 -12.79 28.51
N ASP A 396 6.09 -12.95 27.26
CA ASP A 396 6.86 -14.10 26.80
C ASP A 396 8.33 -13.87 27.11
N GLU A 397 9.01 -14.84 27.72
CA GLU A 397 10.45 -14.74 27.96
C GLU A 397 11.22 -14.56 26.65
N GLY A 398 10.65 -15.08 25.54
CA GLY A 398 11.19 -14.96 24.20
C GLY A 398 12.44 -15.81 23.98
N ARG A 399 12.77 -16.09 22.72
CA ARG A 399 14.06 -16.72 22.41
C ARG A 399 15.14 -15.65 22.54
N ARG A 400 16.16 -15.94 23.34
CA ARG A 400 17.25 -14.99 23.61
C ARG A 400 18.61 -15.60 23.38
N PHE A 401 19.53 -14.76 22.92
CA PHE A 401 20.96 -15.08 22.89
C PHE A 401 21.77 -13.87 23.32
N GLY A 402 22.88 -14.12 23.99
CA GLY A 402 23.74 -13.08 24.55
C GLY A 402 25.15 -13.14 23.98
N LEU A 403 25.69 -11.99 23.58
CA LEU A 403 27.08 -11.82 23.14
C LEU A 403 27.78 -10.78 24.05
N PRO A 404 29.06 -10.98 24.42
CA PRO A 404 29.84 -9.90 25.04
C PRO A 404 29.94 -8.69 24.10
N ALA A 405 29.78 -7.46 24.59
CA ALA A 405 29.82 -6.26 23.74
C ALA A 405 31.12 -6.15 22.92
N ALA A 406 32.27 -6.45 23.54
CA ALA A 406 33.58 -6.43 22.87
C ALA A 406 33.70 -7.44 21.72
N GLU A 407 33.02 -8.60 21.81
CA GLU A 407 32.97 -9.58 20.73
C GLU A 407 31.95 -9.16 19.66
N ALA A 408 30.87 -8.51 20.08
CA ALA A 408 29.81 -8.11 19.17
C ALA A 408 30.24 -6.97 18.22
N THR A 409 31.24 -6.18 18.59
CA THR A 409 31.79 -5.08 17.79
C THR A 409 33.17 -5.36 17.19
N SER A 410 33.71 -6.58 17.30
CA SER A 410 35.06 -6.89 16.77
C SER A 410 35.06 -7.45 15.34
N ILE A 411 33.89 -7.82 14.82
CA ILE A 411 33.75 -8.41 13.49
C ILE A 411 33.34 -7.31 12.48
N PRO A 412 34.06 -7.15 11.35
CA PRO A 412 33.66 -6.22 10.29
C PRO A 412 32.25 -6.48 9.76
N VAL A 413 31.60 -5.43 9.26
CA VAL A 413 30.22 -5.50 8.75
C VAL A 413 30.13 -6.47 7.57
N GLU A 414 31.13 -6.46 6.69
CA GLU A 414 31.20 -7.29 5.50
C GLU A 414 31.31 -8.78 5.86
N THR A 415 32.07 -9.09 6.91
CA THR A 415 32.17 -10.47 7.43
C THR A 415 30.84 -10.91 8.03
N SER A 416 30.13 -10.02 8.74
CA SER A 416 28.81 -10.32 9.28
C SER A 416 27.76 -10.50 8.16
N GLY A 417 27.80 -9.69 7.11
CA GLY A 417 26.92 -9.85 5.94
C GLY A 417 27.15 -11.17 5.22
N ALA A 418 28.42 -11.55 4.98
CA ALA A 418 28.75 -12.85 4.41
C ALA A 418 28.24 -14.04 5.27
N ARG A 419 28.36 -13.94 6.60
CA ARG A 419 27.80 -14.93 7.53
C ARG A 419 26.27 -15.01 7.44
N TRP A 420 25.59 -13.87 7.35
CA TRP A 420 24.14 -13.83 7.17
C TRP A 420 23.71 -14.54 5.87
N LEU A 421 24.40 -14.27 4.76
CA LEU A 421 24.13 -14.90 3.46
C LEU A 421 24.27 -16.42 3.56
N ALA A 422 25.41 -16.90 4.09
CA ALA A 422 25.67 -18.33 4.28
C ALA A 422 24.66 -19.01 5.19
N ALA A 423 24.22 -18.33 6.26
CA ALA A 423 23.22 -18.83 7.19
C ALA A 423 21.84 -19.00 6.56
N LYS A 424 21.48 -18.13 5.60
CA LYS A 424 20.18 -18.20 4.91
C LYS A 424 20.17 -19.24 3.81
N SER A 425 21.20 -19.26 2.97
CA SER A 425 21.30 -20.24 1.89
C SER A 425 22.72 -20.31 1.34
N ALA A 426 23.19 -21.53 1.06
CA ALA A 426 24.44 -21.75 0.33
C ALA A 426 24.42 -21.12 -1.07
N HIS A 427 23.23 -20.89 -1.64
CA HIS A 427 23.07 -20.26 -2.95
C HIS A 427 23.46 -18.79 -2.97
N TYR A 428 23.36 -18.06 -1.85
CA TYR A 428 23.82 -16.68 -1.78
C TYR A 428 25.35 -16.55 -1.76
N VAL A 429 26.06 -17.59 -1.34
CA VAL A 429 27.54 -17.61 -1.29
C VAL A 429 28.15 -18.53 -2.35
N SER A 430 27.34 -18.95 -3.32
CA SER A 430 27.76 -19.82 -4.41
C SER A 430 28.79 -19.12 -5.30
N THR A 431 29.88 -19.82 -5.60
CA THR A 431 30.88 -19.39 -6.58
C THR A 431 30.63 -19.99 -7.97
N GLN A 432 29.49 -20.65 -8.17
CA GLN A 432 29.12 -21.16 -9.49
C GLN A 432 28.93 -20.00 -10.47
N PRO A 433 29.31 -20.19 -11.74
CA PRO A 433 29.09 -19.16 -12.74
C PRO A 433 27.59 -18.86 -12.89
N PRO A 434 27.22 -17.63 -13.29
CA PRO A 434 25.85 -17.30 -13.65
C PRO A 434 25.31 -18.30 -14.67
N ALA A 435 24.05 -18.71 -14.50
CA ALA A 435 23.40 -19.56 -15.49
C ALA A 435 23.27 -18.81 -16.82
N GLU A 436 23.83 -19.39 -17.88
CA GLU A 436 23.82 -18.76 -19.20
C GLU A 436 22.42 -18.81 -19.83
N ARG A 437 22.05 -17.70 -20.47
CA ARG A 437 20.83 -17.62 -21.27
C ARG A 437 21.14 -18.06 -22.70
N THR A 438 20.51 -19.14 -23.16
CA THR A 438 20.61 -19.59 -24.55
C THR A 438 19.71 -18.76 -25.46
N GLU A 439 19.93 -18.81 -26.78
CA GLU A 439 19.05 -18.17 -27.76
C GLU A 439 17.60 -18.66 -27.65
N THR A 440 17.41 -19.95 -27.33
CA THR A 440 16.08 -20.55 -27.11
C THR A 440 15.41 -19.99 -25.86
N HIS A 441 16.17 -19.73 -24.80
CA HIS A 441 15.64 -19.06 -23.60
C HIS A 441 15.22 -17.63 -23.92
N GLU A 442 16.04 -16.87 -24.65
CA GLU A 442 15.67 -15.52 -25.08
C GLU A 442 14.41 -15.51 -25.93
N PHE A 443 14.31 -16.42 -26.90
CA PHE A 443 13.13 -16.53 -27.75
C PHE A 443 11.86 -16.81 -26.93
N SER A 444 11.95 -17.75 -25.98
CA SER A 444 10.82 -18.11 -25.12
C SER A 444 10.41 -16.94 -24.20
N LEU A 445 11.35 -16.19 -23.63
CA LEU A 445 11.06 -15.01 -22.81
C LEU A 445 10.44 -13.86 -23.62
N ARG A 446 10.73 -13.77 -24.93
CA ARG A 446 10.03 -12.82 -25.82
C ARG A 446 8.55 -13.15 -25.96
N MET A 447 8.13 -14.40 -25.78
CA MET A 447 6.71 -14.76 -25.89
C MET A 447 5.87 -14.28 -24.70
N LEU A 448 6.50 -13.88 -23.59
CA LEU A 448 5.76 -13.32 -22.45
C LEU A 448 5.15 -11.95 -22.79
N PRO A 449 3.90 -11.68 -22.35
CA PRO A 449 3.33 -10.35 -22.31
C PRO A 449 4.19 -9.39 -21.46
N PRO A 450 4.09 -8.06 -21.68
CA PRO A 450 4.86 -7.07 -20.94
C PRO A 450 4.79 -7.21 -19.41
N ASP A 451 3.60 -7.43 -18.85
CA ASP A 451 3.40 -7.56 -17.39
C ASP A 451 4.10 -8.80 -16.83
N ASP A 452 4.07 -9.90 -17.57
CA ASP A 452 4.74 -11.13 -17.19
C ASP A 452 6.26 -11.03 -17.35
N ARG A 453 6.74 -10.25 -18.32
CA ARG A 453 8.18 -9.91 -18.42
C ARG A 453 8.63 -9.09 -17.23
N ALA A 454 7.82 -8.12 -16.79
CA ALA A 454 8.12 -7.32 -15.60
C ALA A 454 8.15 -8.21 -14.35
N MET A 455 7.19 -9.12 -14.20
CA MET A 455 7.14 -10.06 -13.10
C MET A 455 8.33 -11.02 -13.13
N PHE A 456 8.65 -11.60 -14.29
CA PHE A 456 9.85 -12.43 -14.48
C PHE A 456 11.12 -11.66 -14.08
N SER A 457 11.25 -10.40 -14.49
CA SER A 457 12.39 -9.55 -14.15
C SER A 457 12.47 -9.29 -12.65
N ALA A 458 11.35 -9.03 -11.97
CA ALA A 458 11.31 -8.83 -10.53
C ALA A 458 11.74 -10.09 -9.76
N LEU A 459 11.29 -11.27 -10.20
CA LEU A 459 11.71 -12.55 -9.64
C LEU A 459 13.20 -12.81 -9.89
N ARG A 460 13.67 -12.58 -11.13
CA ARG A 460 15.07 -12.83 -11.51
C ARG A 460 16.05 -11.94 -10.78
N GLY A 461 15.71 -10.65 -10.61
CA GLY A 461 16.54 -9.65 -9.94
C GLY A 461 16.77 -9.92 -8.45
N GLN A 462 15.99 -10.82 -7.85
CA GLN A 462 16.13 -11.24 -6.46
C GLN A 462 16.55 -12.72 -6.31
N THR A 463 16.79 -13.41 -7.44
CA THR A 463 17.21 -14.81 -7.49
C THR A 463 18.72 -14.90 -7.77
N PRO A 464 19.51 -15.71 -7.04
CA PRO A 464 20.94 -15.85 -7.26
C PRO A 464 21.34 -16.17 -8.70
N ALA A 465 22.51 -15.70 -9.13
CA ALA A 465 22.93 -15.75 -10.54
C ALA A 465 23.07 -17.16 -11.12
N HIS A 466 23.56 -18.12 -10.34
CA HIS A 466 23.71 -19.51 -10.79
C HIS A 466 22.38 -20.28 -10.87
N VAL A 467 21.29 -19.76 -10.29
CA VAL A 467 19.95 -20.34 -10.45
C VAL A 467 19.41 -19.93 -11.82
N GLY A 468 19.12 -20.92 -12.65
CA GLY A 468 18.76 -20.72 -14.06
C GLY A 468 17.35 -20.16 -14.27
N ASP A 469 17.17 -19.52 -15.42
CA ASP A 469 15.91 -18.89 -15.81
C ASP A 469 14.73 -19.89 -15.87
N ALA A 470 14.97 -21.19 -16.05
CA ALA A 470 13.93 -22.23 -16.00
C ALA A 470 13.24 -22.30 -14.64
N VAL A 471 14.00 -22.20 -13.54
CA VAL A 471 13.46 -22.15 -12.17
C VAL A 471 12.66 -20.86 -11.97
N VAL A 472 13.13 -19.73 -12.53
CA VAL A 472 12.44 -18.44 -12.43
C VAL A 472 11.14 -18.44 -13.24
N ALA A 473 11.11 -19.08 -14.40
CA ALA A 473 9.90 -19.27 -15.20
C ALA A 473 8.88 -20.18 -14.48
N GLN A 474 9.36 -21.23 -13.80
CA GLN A 474 8.51 -22.04 -12.93
C GLN A 474 7.97 -21.21 -11.75
N ALA A 475 8.80 -20.35 -11.15
CA ALA A 475 8.39 -19.45 -10.07
C ALA A 475 7.29 -18.48 -10.51
N LEU A 476 7.42 -17.91 -11.73
CA LEU A 476 6.40 -17.07 -12.35
C LEU A 476 5.07 -17.80 -12.49
N LEU A 477 5.09 -19.01 -13.05
CA LEU A 477 3.91 -19.85 -13.24
C LEU A 477 3.21 -20.16 -11.91
N GLU A 478 3.97 -20.64 -10.93
CA GLU A 478 3.41 -21.03 -9.63
C GLU A 478 2.92 -19.83 -8.82
N ALA A 479 3.59 -18.68 -8.94
CA ALA A 479 3.14 -17.42 -8.36
C ALA A 479 1.76 -17.03 -8.94
N LYS A 480 1.58 -17.11 -10.27
CA LYS A 480 0.29 -16.86 -10.92
C LYS A 480 -0.80 -17.83 -10.49
N ARG A 481 -0.50 -19.12 -10.40
CA ARG A 481 -1.43 -20.14 -9.88
C ARG A 481 -1.82 -19.89 -8.42
N SER A 482 -0.92 -19.29 -7.65
CA SER A 482 -1.11 -18.97 -6.23
C SER A 482 -1.72 -17.59 -5.96
N GLY A 483 -2.18 -16.88 -7.00
CA GLY A 483 -2.87 -15.59 -6.85
C GLY A 483 -1.99 -14.33 -7.04
N ILE A 484 -0.70 -14.51 -7.29
CA ILE A 484 0.27 -13.42 -7.52
C ILE A 484 0.35 -13.22 -9.04
N HIS A 485 -0.46 -12.32 -9.59
CA HIS A 485 -0.69 -12.27 -11.04
C HIS A 485 0.22 -11.33 -11.82
N ASP A 486 0.86 -10.39 -11.12
CA ASP A 486 1.63 -9.30 -11.68
C ASP A 486 2.84 -8.97 -10.77
N ALA A 487 3.78 -8.17 -11.29
CA ALA A 487 5.02 -7.83 -10.60
C ALA A 487 4.78 -7.06 -9.29
N GLU A 488 3.77 -6.19 -9.26
CA GLU A 488 3.46 -5.35 -8.09
C GLU A 488 2.93 -6.16 -6.91
N ARG A 489 2.35 -7.33 -7.19
CA ARG A 489 1.94 -8.30 -6.16
C ARG A 489 3.08 -9.13 -5.59
N VAL A 490 4.30 -9.05 -6.11
CA VAL A 490 5.47 -9.71 -5.53
C VAL A 490 6.01 -8.85 -4.39
N ALA A 491 5.74 -9.23 -3.15
CA ALA A 491 6.26 -8.53 -1.97
C ALA A 491 7.75 -8.80 -1.72
N GLY A 492 8.24 -9.95 -2.14
CA GLY A 492 9.66 -10.29 -2.03
C GLY A 492 9.99 -11.70 -2.50
N VAL A 493 11.25 -11.89 -2.84
CA VAL A 493 11.82 -13.19 -3.20
C VAL A 493 13.06 -13.44 -2.34
N THR A 494 13.13 -14.62 -1.71
CA THR A 494 14.24 -14.95 -0.82
C THR A 494 14.62 -16.42 -0.91
N MET A 495 15.88 -16.73 -0.64
CA MET A 495 16.36 -18.11 -0.51
C MET A 495 16.37 -18.53 0.96
N LEU A 496 15.81 -19.70 1.23
CA LEU A 496 15.91 -20.38 2.52
C LEU A 496 16.37 -21.82 2.31
N GLY A 497 17.63 -22.10 2.64
CA GLY A 497 18.27 -23.35 2.22
C GLY A 497 18.21 -23.49 0.70
N ASP A 498 17.69 -24.63 0.23
CA ASP A 498 17.54 -24.93 -1.20
C ASP A 498 16.19 -24.46 -1.76
N GLN A 499 15.41 -23.69 -1.00
CA GLN A 499 14.09 -23.23 -1.44
C GLN A 499 14.09 -21.75 -1.84
N LEU A 500 13.59 -21.47 -3.05
CA LEU A 500 13.19 -20.14 -3.50
C LEU A 500 11.77 -19.84 -3.02
N HIS A 501 11.65 -18.83 -2.18
CA HIS A 501 10.41 -18.38 -1.58
C HIS A 501 9.94 -17.12 -2.30
N VAL A 502 8.76 -17.13 -2.91
CA VAL A 502 8.12 -15.91 -3.45
C VAL A 502 6.93 -15.60 -2.58
N ILE A 503 6.90 -14.38 -2.06
CA ILE A 503 5.88 -13.90 -1.13
C ILE A 503 5.04 -12.85 -1.86
N GLY A 504 3.72 -13.01 -1.82
CA GLY A 504 2.79 -12.05 -2.39
C GLY A 504 2.47 -10.91 -1.41
N THR A 505 1.96 -9.79 -1.92
CA THR A 505 1.48 -8.66 -1.10
C THR A 505 0.19 -8.99 -0.34
N THR A 506 -0.55 -10.02 -0.78
CA THR A 506 -1.75 -10.49 -0.09
C THR A 506 -1.42 -11.68 0.84
N PRO A 507 -1.85 -11.68 2.11
CA PRO A 507 -1.61 -12.78 3.04
C PRO A 507 -2.06 -14.14 2.49
N GLY A 508 -1.21 -15.15 2.67
CA GLY A 508 -1.47 -16.51 2.18
C GLY A 508 -0.91 -16.77 0.78
N GLN A 509 -0.63 -15.73 0.00
CA GLN A 509 0.07 -15.85 -1.28
C GLN A 509 1.55 -16.11 -1.03
N ARG A 510 1.96 -17.36 -1.23
CA ARG A 510 3.35 -17.79 -1.09
C ARG A 510 3.58 -19.04 -1.90
N ILE A 511 4.74 -19.11 -2.53
CA ILE A 511 5.23 -20.32 -3.18
C ILE A 511 6.62 -20.66 -2.67
N TRP A 512 6.93 -21.95 -2.64
CA TRP A 512 8.22 -22.47 -2.24
C TRP A 512 8.67 -23.45 -3.32
N LEU A 513 9.78 -23.16 -4.00
CA LEU A 513 10.34 -24.02 -5.03
C LEU A 513 11.70 -24.54 -4.60
N ASN A 514 11.92 -25.85 -4.70
CA ASN A 514 13.25 -26.41 -4.51
C ASN A 514 14.11 -26.12 -5.75
N VAL A 515 15.16 -25.33 -5.62
CA VAL A 515 16.01 -24.91 -6.74
C VAL A 515 17.04 -25.97 -7.15
N THR A 516 17.21 -27.03 -6.37
CA THR A 516 18.07 -28.18 -6.73
C THR A 516 17.28 -29.29 -7.42
N ALA A 517 15.95 -29.19 -7.45
CA ALA A 517 15.12 -30.11 -8.23
C ALA A 517 15.22 -29.76 -9.72
N GLU A 518 15.03 -30.76 -10.58
CA GLU A 518 14.97 -30.53 -12.02
C GLU A 518 13.74 -29.67 -12.34
N ALA A 519 13.99 -28.44 -12.81
CA ALA A 519 12.92 -27.54 -13.22
C ALA A 519 12.38 -27.96 -14.60
N PRO A 520 11.08 -27.77 -14.88
CA PRO A 520 10.56 -27.93 -16.23
C PRO A 520 11.32 -27.03 -17.21
N PRO A 521 11.45 -27.43 -18.49
CA PRO A 521 12.02 -26.57 -19.51
C PRO A 521 11.39 -25.19 -19.50
N LEU A 522 12.20 -24.13 -19.66
CA LEU A 522 11.73 -22.76 -19.59
C LEU A 522 10.53 -22.52 -20.53
N GLN A 523 10.62 -23.01 -21.77
CA GLN A 523 9.55 -22.89 -22.76
C GLN A 523 8.21 -23.49 -22.28
N GLU A 524 8.25 -24.60 -21.56
CA GLU A 524 7.05 -25.25 -21.04
C GLU A 524 6.40 -24.38 -19.95
N SER A 525 7.19 -23.87 -19.00
CA SER A 525 6.68 -22.98 -17.94
C SER A 525 6.08 -21.68 -18.51
N ILE A 526 6.70 -21.13 -19.56
CA ILE A 526 6.17 -19.97 -20.29
C ILE A 526 4.85 -20.32 -20.98
N GLN A 527 4.77 -21.43 -21.70
CA GLN A 527 3.54 -21.86 -22.35
C GLN A 527 2.40 -22.08 -21.35
N GLN A 528 2.68 -22.74 -20.23
CA GLN A 528 1.71 -22.93 -19.16
C GLN A 528 1.28 -21.62 -18.51
N THR A 529 2.17 -20.62 -18.42
CA THR A 529 1.85 -19.28 -17.91
C THR A 529 0.86 -18.57 -18.84
N LEU A 530 1.08 -18.63 -20.15
CA LEU A 530 0.17 -18.05 -21.15
C LEU A 530 -1.22 -18.71 -21.08
N GLN A 531 -1.27 -20.04 -20.95
CA GLN A 531 -2.52 -20.77 -20.79
C GLN A 531 -3.26 -20.40 -19.50
N ALA A 532 -2.54 -20.27 -18.38
CA ALA A 532 -3.13 -19.85 -17.12
C ALA A 532 -3.72 -18.43 -17.19
N ASN A 533 -3.05 -17.52 -17.90
CA ASN A 533 -3.57 -16.17 -18.14
C ASN A 533 -4.87 -16.22 -18.97
N GLN A 534 -4.90 -16.97 -20.07
CA GLN A 534 -6.09 -17.12 -20.92
C GLN A 534 -7.28 -17.72 -20.15
N GLN A 535 -7.08 -18.81 -19.42
CA GLN A 535 -8.13 -19.45 -18.63
C GLN A 535 -8.70 -18.49 -17.58
N ARG A 536 -7.84 -17.67 -16.97
CA ARG A 536 -8.28 -16.65 -16.01
C ARG A 536 -9.11 -15.56 -16.69
N GLU A 537 -8.68 -15.05 -17.84
CA GLU A 537 -9.43 -14.05 -18.60
C GLU A 537 -10.81 -14.57 -18.99
N GLU A 538 -10.89 -15.82 -19.46
CA GLU A 538 -12.16 -16.50 -19.76
C GLU A 538 -13.05 -16.64 -18.52
N GLN A 539 -12.48 -17.02 -17.37
CA GLN A 539 -13.22 -17.12 -16.11
C GLN A 539 -13.74 -15.75 -15.64
N LEU A 540 -12.94 -14.69 -15.75
CA LEU A 540 -13.34 -13.33 -15.40
C LEU A 540 -14.43 -12.83 -16.36
N ALA A 541 -14.32 -13.10 -17.66
CA ALA A 541 -15.34 -12.78 -18.64
C ALA A 541 -16.66 -13.51 -18.36
N ALA A 542 -16.60 -14.82 -18.06
CA ALA A 542 -17.77 -15.61 -17.72
C ALA A 542 -18.45 -15.14 -16.42
N GLN A 543 -17.67 -14.79 -15.39
CA GLN A 543 -18.20 -14.22 -14.14
C GLN A 543 -18.87 -12.86 -14.38
N ASN A 544 -18.25 -11.99 -15.18
CA ASN A 544 -18.84 -10.70 -15.53
C ASN A 544 -20.17 -10.88 -16.29
N GLN A 545 -20.24 -11.82 -17.24
CA GLN A 545 -21.49 -12.13 -17.95
C GLN A 545 -22.60 -12.65 -17.02
N GLN A 546 -22.25 -13.52 -16.07
CA GLN A 546 -23.20 -14.00 -15.07
C GLN A 546 -23.70 -12.87 -14.16
N GLN A 547 -22.82 -11.96 -13.71
CA GLN A 547 -23.22 -10.81 -12.91
C GLN A 547 -24.17 -9.89 -13.70
N VAL A 548 -23.88 -9.62 -14.97
CA VAL A 548 -24.77 -8.82 -15.83
C VAL A 548 -26.13 -9.50 -16.03
N GLN A 549 -26.17 -10.82 -16.24
CA GLN A 549 -27.44 -11.56 -16.32
C GLN A 549 -28.22 -11.51 -15.01
N GLN A 550 -27.57 -11.70 -13.86
CA GLN A 550 -28.22 -11.63 -12.56
C GLN A 550 -28.78 -10.23 -12.27
N GLN A 551 -28.03 -9.17 -12.60
CA GLN A 551 -28.50 -7.79 -12.49
C GLN A 551 -29.69 -7.51 -13.42
N THR A 552 -29.67 -8.06 -14.64
CA THR A 552 -30.77 -7.89 -15.61
C THR A 552 -32.04 -8.64 -15.15
N GLN A 553 -31.90 -9.85 -14.61
CA GLN A 553 -33.02 -10.60 -14.04
C GLN A 553 -33.57 -9.96 -12.77
N ALA A 554 -32.71 -9.46 -11.87
CA ALA A 554 -33.13 -8.73 -10.68
C ALA A 554 -33.88 -7.44 -11.04
N ARG A 555 -33.47 -6.75 -12.11
CA ARG A 555 -34.16 -5.56 -12.62
C ARG A 555 -35.50 -5.89 -13.27
N ALA A 556 -35.61 -7.03 -13.96
CA ALA A 556 -36.87 -7.51 -14.53
C ALA A 556 -37.89 -7.93 -13.47
N LEU A 557 -37.44 -8.52 -12.36
CA LEU A 557 -38.29 -8.91 -11.22
C LEU A 557 -38.71 -7.72 -10.33
N SER A 558 -38.05 -6.57 -10.45
CA SER A 558 -38.37 -5.33 -9.73
C SER A 558 -39.40 -4.45 -10.48
N LEU A 559 -39.67 -4.78 -11.75
CA LEU A 559 -40.58 -4.03 -12.64
C LEU A 559 -41.90 -4.76 -12.95
N GLY A 560 -42.08 -5.97 -12.42
CA GLY A 560 -43.36 -6.71 -12.43
C GLY A 560 -43.90 -6.80 -11.02
#